data_AF-A0A7W1JM80-F1
#
_entry.id   AF-A0A7W1JM80-F1
#
_cell.length_a   1.000
_cell.length_b   1.000
_cell.length_c   1.000
_cell.angle_alpha   90.00
_cell.angle_beta   90.00
_cell.angle_gamma   90.00
#
_symmetry.space_group_name_H-M   'P 1'
#
loop_
_entity.id
_entity.type
_entity.pdbx_description
1 polymer ?
#
loop_
_entity_poly.entity_id
_entity_poly.type
_entity_poly.pdbx_seq_one_letter_code
_entity_poly.pdbx_strand_id
1 'polypeptide(L)'
;MTQTVKEFTGLRGVLFPIHLYEIKKFLPMGLMMFFMLFNYNILRDTKDTLVVNAAGAEALSLIKLIGTVPGAIIIMLIYSKLSNIFSRENLFYVTLMPFIIFFGLFAFVIYPNQDLLHPSTEWIENLTNNYPRFKTILSVYGSWSYAVFYVLSELWGSVVLSLLFWQFANEIVRMREAKRFYALFGMIANFGLIAAGLTVTYFSSIRSHVPVGVDPWGMTLNYLMGAVVLAGLTIISIYWWINRNVLTDKRYYDPAENVPKKKKVKMSLKDSFFYLIKSKHLGLIALIVICYGISINVVEAVWKDQIMRVYSNENDYNAFMGHFTTMTGIITIICMLIGSNIMRVFGWLVSAILTPLMILVTGLLFFGFVNLKDQLELFTLTFFAMTPTVLAVWLGFSQNILSKATKYSLFDPTKEMCYIPLDQESKIKGKAAVDVVGGRLGKSGGSFIQQFLLFFTGSTLVGISPYLAGILVVTIGIWFIATRGLNRSLNNLQNPVENVTKQPVTEILA
;
A
#
# COMPACT_ATOMS: atom_id res chain seq x y z
N MET A 1 17.13 8.61 -36.29
CA MET A 1 16.05 9.12 -35.41
C MET A 1 14.76 9.15 -36.22
N THR A 2 13.95 8.10 -36.16
CA THR A 2 12.62 8.09 -36.77
C THR A 2 11.70 8.99 -35.95
N GLN A 3 11.24 10.09 -36.53
CA GLN A 3 10.24 10.96 -35.92
C GLN A 3 8.96 10.14 -35.69
N THR A 4 8.73 9.68 -34.47
CA THR A 4 7.44 9.17 -34.05
C THR A 4 6.45 10.32 -34.10
N VAL A 5 5.62 10.36 -35.14
CA VAL A 5 4.46 11.26 -35.22
C VAL A 5 3.69 11.11 -33.91
N LYS A 6 3.52 12.22 -33.17
CA LYS A 6 2.74 12.20 -31.92
C LYS A 6 1.29 11.92 -32.28
N GLU A 7 0.83 10.71 -31.97
CA GLU A 7 -0.53 10.20 -32.25
C GLU A 7 -1.64 11.07 -31.62
N PHE A 8 -1.31 11.83 -30.57
CA PHE A 8 -2.18 12.83 -29.93
C PHE A 8 -1.44 14.15 -29.71
N THR A 9 -2.10 15.27 -29.96
CA THR A 9 -1.55 16.63 -29.78
C THR A 9 -2.27 17.41 -28.66
N GLY A 10 -1.59 18.41 -28.10
CA GLY A 10 -2.15 19.32 -27.08
C GLY A 10 -2.49 18.64 -25.73
N LEU A 11 -3.47 19.22 -25.03
CA LEU A 11 -3.97 18.73 -23.72
C LEU A 11 -4.49 17.29 -23.80
N ARG A 12 -5.06 16.89 -24.94
CA ARG A 12 -5.55 15.52 -25.17
C ARG A 12 -4.41 14.50 -25.10
N GLY A 13 -3.25 14.81 -25.68
CA GLY A 13 -2.09 13.90 -25.63
C GLY A 13 -1.47 13.75 -24.23
N VAL A 14 -1.72 14.71 -23.34
CA VAL A 14 -1.17 14.72 -21.98
C VAL A 14 -2.15 14.13 -20.97
N LEU A 15 -3.43 14.50 -21.04
CA LEU A 15 -4.44 14.15 -20.04
C LEU A 15 -5.31 12.94 -20.42
N PHE A 16 -5.60 12.76 -21.70
CA PHE A 16 -6.53 11.71 -22.15
C PHE A 16 -6.18 11.14 -23.55
N PRO A 17 -5.02 10.48 -23.72
CA PRO A 17 -4.58 9.90 -24.99
C PRO A 17 -5.35 8.59 -25.30
N ILE A 18 -6.68 8.68 -25.47
CA ILE A 18 -7.57 7.55 -25.77
C ILE A 18 -8.38 7.84 -27.03
N HIS A 19 -8.48 6.85 -27.91
CA HIS A 19 -9.34 6.93 -29.09
C HIS A 19 -10.81 6.68 -28.72
N LEU A 20 -11.75 7.28 -29.44
CA LEU A 20 -13.18 7.15 -29.13
C LEU A 20 -13.66 5.69 -29.13
N TYR A 21 -13.15 4.86 -30.05
CA TYR A 21 -13.50 3.44 -30.08
C TYR A 21 -12.96 2.68 -28.87
N GLU A 22 -11.81 3.07 -28.32
CA GLU A 22 -11.19 2.45 -27.14
C GLU A 22 -11.99 2.67 -25.85
N ILE A 23 -12.85 3.69 -25.79
CA ILE A 23 -13.62 4.07 -24.59
C ILE A 23 -14.50 2.92 -24.10
N LYS A 24 -15.12 2.16 -25.01
CA LYS A 24 -16.00 1.02 -24.68
C LYS A 24 -15.28 -0.05 -23.84
N LYS A 25 -13.95 -0.17 -23.98
CA LYS A 25 -13.10 -1.04 -23.18
C LYS A 25 -12.49 -0.29 -21.99
N PHE A 26 -11.93 0.89 -22.23
CA PHE A 26 -11.15 1.62 -21.25
C PHE A 26 -11.98 2.08 -20.05
N LEU A 27 -13.13 2.72 -20.29
CA LEU A 27 -13.91 3.36 -19.23
C LEU A 27 -14.44 2.33 -18.20
N PRO A 28 -15.04 1.19 -18.61
CA PRO A 28 -15.42 0.12 -17.68
C PRO A 28 -14.25 -0.41 -16.84
N MET A 29 -13.07 -0.62 -17.45
CA MET A 29 -11.89 -1.07 -16.70
C MET A 29 -11.37 0.00 -15.73
N GLY A 30 -11.39 1.28 -16.13
CA GLY A 30 -11.09 2.41 -15.25
C GLY A 30 -12.05 2.48 -14.07
N LEU A 31 -13.36 2.30 -14.30
CA LEU A 31 -14.38 2.27 -13.24
C LEU A 31 -14.21 1.05 -12.31
N MET A 32 -13.83 -0.12 -12.84
CA MET A 32 -13.48 -1.26 -11.98
C MET A 32 -12.31 -0.91 -11.06
N MET A 33 -11.23 -0.32 -11.58
CA MET A 33 -10.08 0.10 -10.78
C MET A 33 -10.48 1.15 -9.73
N PHE A 34 -11.35 2.09 -10.11
CA PHE A 34 -11.91 3.10 -9.21
C PHE A 34 -12.63 2.43 -8.03
N PHE A 35 -13.59 1.53 -8.26
CA PHE A 35 -14.35 0.89 -7.19
C PHE A 35 -13.50 -0.07 -6.35
N MET A 36 -12.54 -0.76 -6.96
CA MET A 36 -11.61 -1.63 -6.23
C MET A 36 -10.72 -0.83 -5.28
N LEU A 37 -10.21 0.32 -5.73
CA LEU A 37 -9.40 1.19 -4.89
C LEU A 37 -10.27 1.98 -3.88
N PHE A 38 -11.50 2.32 -4.24
CA PHE A 38 -12.49 2.89 -3.32
C PHE A 38 -12.71 1.95 -2.12
N ASN A 39 -13.05 0.68 -2.37
CA ASN A 39 -13.20 -0.33 -1.32
C ASN A 39 -11.93 -0.52 -0.51
N TYR A 40 -10.77 -0.62 -1.17
CA TYR A 40 -9.49 -0.78 -0.49
C TYR A 40 -9.25 0.31 0.56
N ASN A 41 -9.59 1.55 0.26
CA ASN A 41 -9.35 2.67 1.18
C ASN A 41 -10.40 2.78 2.28
N ILE A 42 -11.69 2.52 1.99
CA ILE A 42 -12.70 2.41 3.07
C ILE A 42 -12.30 1.30 4.05
N LEU A 43 -11.94 0.13 3.54
CA LEU A 43 -11.51 -1.01 4.35
C LEU A 43 -10.24 -0.71 5.14
N ARG A 44 -9.29 0.03 4.54
CA ARG A 44 -8.06 0.46 5.23
C ARG A 44 -8.37 1.37 6.43
N ASP A 45 -9.22 2.36 6.25
CA ASP A 45 -9.49 3.34 7.30
C ASP A 45 -10.35 2.70 8.42
N THR A 46 -11.33 1.88 8.03
CA THR A 46 -12.22 1.17 8.95
C THR A 46 -11.48 0.12 9.78
N LYS A 47 -10.61 -0.70 9.17
CA LYS A 47 -9.92 -1.77 9.91
C LYS A 47 -8.96 -1.22 10.97
N ASP A 48 -8.29 -0.10 10.66
CA ASP A 48 -7.36 0.53 11.58
C ASP A 48 -8.16 1.12 12.76
N THR A 49 -9.31 1.76 12.48
CA THR A 49 -10.21 2.26 13.52
C THR A 49 -10.68 1.13 14.46
N LEU A 50 -11.19 0.02 13.93
CA LEU A 50 -11.67 -1.10 14.75
C LEU A 50 -10.59 -1.67 15.67
N VAL A 51 -9.41 -1.97 15.11
CA VAL A 51 -8.34 -2.64 15.86
C VAL A 51 -7.67 -1.69 16.85
N VAL A 52 -7.39 -0.44 16.46
CA VAL A 52 -6.69 0.51 17.34
C VAL A 52 -7.54 0.84 18.55
N ASN A 53 -8.84 1.08 18.38
CA ASN A 53 -9.72 1.42 19.49
C ASN A 53 -10.00 0.21 20.40
N ALA A 54 -10.07 -1.02 19.87
CA ALA A 54 -10.36 -2.20 20.68
C ALA A 54 -9.12 -2.84 21.34
N ALA A 55 -7.98 -2.88 20.64
CA ALA A 55 -6.80 -3.65 21.05
C ALA A 55 -5.49 -2.82 21.10
N GLY A 56 -5.56 -1.51 20.86
CA GLY A 56 -4.42 -0.60 20.85
C GLY A 56 -3.66 -0.59 19.51
N ALA A 57 -2.84 0.44 19.31
CA ALA A 57 -2.04 0.58 18.10
C ALA A 57 -0.94 -0.50 17.97
N GLU A 58 -0.48 -1.07 19.09
CA GLU A 58 0.46 -2.19 19.11
C GLU A 58 -0.10 -3.44 18.42
N ALA A 59 -1.42 -3.66 18.49
CA ALA A 59 -2.07 -4.82 17.87
C ALA A 59 -1.89 -4.87 16.35
N LEU A 60 -1.75 -3.71 15.70
CA LEU A 60 -1.59 -3.61 14.25
C LEU A 60 -0.36 -4.35 13.75
N SER A 61 0.78 -4.20 14.42
CA SER A 61 2.02 -4.87 14.01
C SER A 61 1.97 -6.37 14.30
N LEU A 62 1.30 -6.80 15.36
CA LEU A 62 1.07 -8.21 15.65
C LEU A 62 0.19 -8.86 14.56
N ILE A 63 -0.99 -8.32 14.30
CA ILE A 63 -1.94 -8.87 13.33
C ILE A 63 -1.33 -8.93 11.92
N LYS A 64 -0.54 -7.92 11.52
CA LYS A 64 0.19 -7.99 10.24
C LYS A 64 1.13 -9.21 10.17
N LEU A 65 1.82 -9.50 11.27
CA LEU A 65 2.84 -10.54 11.33
C LEU A 65 2.22 -11.95 11.39
N ILE A 66 1.28 -12.18 12.32
CA ILE A 66 0.70 -13.51 12.56
C ILE A 66 -0.60 -13.76 11.78
N GLY A 67 -1.28 -12.71 11.34
CA GLY A 67 -2.54 -12.81 10.60
C GLY A 67 -2.36 -12.60 9.11
N THR A 68 -1.91 -11.40 8.70
CA THR A 68 -1.89 -11.00 7.28
C THR A 68 -0.92 -11.83 6.45
N VAL A 69 0.30 -12.10 6.96
CA VAL A 69 1.29 -12.90 6.21
C VAL A 69 0.83 -14.35 6.00
N PRO A 70 0.43 -15.11 7.06
CA PRO A 70 -0.13 -16.44 6.87
C PRO A 70 -1.42 -16.45 6.03
N GLY A 71 -2.32 -15.49 6.26
CA GLY A 71 -3.55 -15.34 5.48
C GLY A 71 -3.29 -15.16 3.99
N ALA A 72 -2.26 -14.39 3.62
CA ALA A 72 -1.87 -14.22 2.23
C ALA A 72 -1.33 -15.52 1.62
N ILE A 73 -0.59 -16.33 2.38
CA ILE A 73 -0.11 -17.65 1.92
C ILE A 73 -1.30 -18.58 1.69
N ILE A 74 -2.23 -18.65 2.64
CA ILE A 74 -3.43 -19.50 2.56
C ILE A 74 -4.27 -19.12 1.35
N ILE A 75 -4.59 -17.83 1.16
CA ILE A 75 -5.36 -17.39 -0.01
C ILE A 75 -4.64 -17.70 -1.31
N MET A 76 -3.31 -17.53 -1.38
CA MET A 76 -2.56 -17.87 -2.60
C MET A 76 -2.62 -19.37 -2.93
N LEU A 77 -2.58 -20.25 -1.91
CA LEU A 77 -2.74 -21.69 -2.09
C LEU A 77 -4.16 -22.04 -2.58
N ILE A 78 -5.18 -21.43 -1.97
CA ILE A 78 -6.59 -21.59 -2.37
C ILE A 78 -6.77 -21.10 -3.82
N TYR A 79 -6.31 -19.89 -4.13
CA TYR A 79 -6.40 -19.31 -5.46
C TYR A 79 -5.72 -20.19 -6.52
N SER A 80 -4.52 -20.73 -6.23
CA SER A 80 -3.83 -21.60 -7.17
C SER A 80 -4.61 -22.89 -7.43
N LYS A 81 -5.27 -23.47 -6.42
CA LYS A 81 -6.13 -24.65 -6.60
C LYS A 81 -7.37 -24.29 -7.43
N LEU A 82 -8.07 -23.21 -7.07
CA LEU A 82 -9.25 -22.73 -7.80
C LEU A 82 -8.94 -22.38 -9.26
N SER A 83 -7.75 -21.83 -9.54
CA SER A 83 -7.33 -21.47 -10.90
C SER A 83 -7.16 -22.66 -11.86
N ASN A 84 -7.02 -23.88 -11.32
CA ASN A 84 -6.96 -25.09 -12.12
C ASN A 84 -8.34 -25.72 -12.34
N ILE A 85 -9.36 -25.27 -11.60
CA ILE A 85 -10.72 -25.84 -11.60
C ILE A 85 -11.68 -24.94 -12.38
N PHE A 86 -11.63 -23.63 -12.13
CA PHE A 86 -12.56 -22.67 -12.69
C PHE A 86 -12.05 -22.02 -13.98
N SER A 87 -12.98 -21.69 -14.88
CA SER A 87 -12.69 -20.79 -16.00
C SER A 87 -12.26 -19.41 -15.48
N ARG A 88 -11.59 -18.63 -16.32
CA ARG A 88 -11.04 -17.31 -15.92
C ARG A 88 -12.12 -16.37 -15.36
N GLU A 89 -13.26 -16.33 -16.03
CA GLU A 89 -14.42 -15.52 -15.61
C GLU A 89 -14.94 -15.98 -14.24
N ASN A 90 -15.15 -17.28 -14.06
CA ASN A 90 -15.63 -17.85 -12.80
C ASN A 90 -14.61 -17.71 -11.67
N LEU A 91 -13.31 -17.81 -11.97
CA LEU A 91 -12.23 -17.63 -11.00
C LEU A 91 -12.26 -16.22 -10.41
N PHE A 92 -12.53 -15.20 -11.23
CA PHE A 92 -12.67 -13.83 -10.74
C PHE A 92 -13.84 -13.72 -9.75
N TYR A 93 -15.02 -14.24 -10.10
CA TYR A 93 -16.21 -14.19 -9.24
C TYR A 93 -16.03 -14.97 -7.93
N VAL A 94 -15.55 -16.22 -8.00
CA VAL A 94 -15.34 -17.08 -6.84
C VAL A 94 -14.27 -16.51 -5.89
N THR A 95 -13.31 -15.75 -6.42
CA THR A 95 -12.30 -15.09 -5.58
C THR A 95 -12.84 -13.82 -4.92
N LEU A 96 -13.67 -13.03 -5.61
CA LEU A 96 -14.16 -11.74 -5.12
C LEU A 96 -15.35 -11.87 -4.16
N MET A 97 -16.30 -12.76 -4.44
CA MET A 97 -17.55 -12.92 -3.68
C MET A 97 -17.34 -13.18 -2.18
N PRO A 98 -16.39 -14.04 -1.74
CA PRO A 98 -16.17 -14.27 -0.31
C PRO A 98 -15.80 -13.00 0.46
N PHE A 99 -15.05 -12.07 -0.13
CA PHE A 99 -14.72 -10.79 0.51
C PHE A 99 -15.98 -9.93 0.69
N ILE A 100 -16.79 -9.80 -0.36
CA ILE A 100 -18.02 -8.99 -0.32
C ILE A 100 -19.00 -9.55 0.71
N ILE A 101 -19.21 -10.88 0.70
CA ILE A 101 -20.07 -11.56 1.66
C ILE A 101 -19.56 -11.35 3.08
N PHE A 102 -18.26 -11.53 3.32
CA PHE A 102 -17.67 -11.34 4.65
C PHE A 102 -17.88 -9.91 5.16
N PHE A 103 -17.61 -8.87 4.37
CA PHE A 103 -17.75 -7.48 4.84
C PHE A 103 -19.21 -7.11 5.10
N GLY A 104 -20.16 -7.63 4.29
CA GLY A 104 -21.58 -7.51 4.57
C GLY A 104 -21.99 -8.21 5.87
N LEU A 105 -21.61 -9.49 6.03
CA LEU A 105 -21.89 -10.25 7.25
C LEU A 105 -21.23 -9.61 8.48
N PHE A 106 -20.06 -9.00 8.33
CA PHE A 106 -19.36 -8.39 9.43
C PHE A 106 -20.16 -7.25 10.05
N ALA A 107 -20.65 -6.31 9.23
CA ALA A 107 -21.43 -5.19 9.73
C ALA A 107 -22.81 -5.59 10.25
N PHE A 108 -23.53 -6.46 9.54
CA PHE A 108 -24.94 -6.74 9.86
C PHE A 108 -25.16 -7.96 10.78
N VAL A 109 -24.16 -8.82 10.95
CA VAL A 109 -24.29 -10.06 11.74
C VAL A 109 -23.20 -10.17 12.81
N ILE A 110 -21.93 -10.02 12.46
CA ILE A 110 -20.83 -10.26 13.40
C ILE A 110 -20.72 -9.14 14.44
N TYR A 111 -20.68 -7.89 13.99
CA TYR A 111 -20.49 -6.72 14.85
C TYR A 111 -21.64 -6.53 15.86
N PRO A 112 -22.93 -6.63 15.47
CA PRO A 112 -24.03 -6.51 16.44
C PRO A 112 -24.08 -7.62 17.48
N ASN A 113 -23.43 -8.76 17.23
CA ASN A 113 -23.36 -9.91 18.14
C ASN A 113 -21.99 -10.02 18.83
N GLN A 114 -21.23 -8.91 18.95
CA GLN A 114 -19.89 -8.91 19.55
C GLN A 114 -19.87 -9.47 20.98
N ASP A 115 -20.88 -9.19 21.80
CA ASP A 115 -20.96 -9.65 23.19
C ASP A 115 -21.04 -11.18 23.32
N LEU A 116 -21.56 -11.87 22.30
CA LEU A 116 -21.62 -13.33 22.23
C LEU A 116 -20.33 -13.95 21.68
N LEU A 117 -19.58 -13.19 20.88
CA LEU A 117 -18.42 -13.68 20.12
C LEU A 117 -17.10 -13.39 20.83
N HIS A 118 -17.03 -12.30 21.59
CA HIS A 118 -15.83 -11.85 22.28
C HIS A 118 -15.84 -12.31 23.74
N PRO A 119 -14.69 -12.73 24.30
CA PRO A 119 -14.57 -12.92 25.74
C PRO A 119 -14.90 -11.63 26.49
N SER A 120 -15.41 -11.75 27.72
CA SER A 120 -15.68 -10.60 28.59
C SER A 120 -14.43 -9.73 28.77
N THR A 121 -14.59 -8.41 28.69
CA THR A 121 -13.51 -7.43 28.84
C THR A 121 -12.75 -7.60 30.16
N GLU A 122 -13.46 -7.82 31.27
CA GLU A 122 -12.89 -8.03 32.60
C GLU A 122 -11.91 -9.22 32.65
N TRP A 123 -12.24 -10.31 31.95
CA TRP A 123 -11.40 -11.50 31.89
C TRP A 123 -10.10 -11.24 31.11
N ILE A 124 -10.19 -10.49 30.00
CA ILE A 124 -9.02 -10.08 29.20
C ILE A 124 -8.14 -9.10 29.98
N GLU A 125 -8.74 -8.15 30.70
CA GLU A 125 -8.01 -7.20 31.55
C GLU A 125 -7.26 -7.91 32.67
N ASN A 126 -7.91 -8.86 33.37
CA ASN A 126 -7.27 -9.64 34.42
C ASN A 126 -6.08 -10.46 33.88
N LEU A 127 -6.26 -11.13 32.73
CA LEU A 127 -5.15 -11.85 32.07
C LEU A 127 -4.01 -10.92 31.66
N THR A 128 -4.34 -9.72 31.15
CA THR A 128 -3.35 -8.73 30.72
C THR A 128 -2.53 -8.21 31.89
N ASN A 129 -3.15 -8.01 33.05
CA ASN A 129 -2.47 -7.59 34.28
C ASN A 129 -1.54 -8.69 34.81
N ASN A 130 -1.95 -9.96 34.72
CA ASN A 130 -1.13 -11.10 35.15
C ASN A 130 0.03 -11.39 34.17
N TYR A 131 -0.14 -11.09 32.88
CA TYR A 131 0.85 -11.35 31.84
C TYR A 131 1.13 -10.12 30.95
N PRO A 132 1.76 -9.06 31.49
CA PRO A 132 1.95 -7.80 30.75
C PRO A 132 2.73 -7.93 29.44
N ARG A 133 3.68 -8.87 29.36
CA ARG A 133 4.46 -9.14 28.14
C ARG A 133 3.63 -9.73 26.99
N PHE A 134 2.49 -10.35 27.30
CA PHE A 134 1.57 -10.93 26.34
C PHE A 134 0.35 -10.04 26.07
N LYS A 135 0.32 -8.81 26.63
CA LYS A 135 -0.77 -7.84 26.50
C LYS A 135 -1.30 -7.75 25.07
N THR A 136 -0.43 -7.49 24.09
CA THR A 136 -0.83 -7.32 22.69
C THR A 136 -1.51 -8.57 22.11
N ILE A 137 -1.04 -9.76 22.46
CA ILE A 137 -1.63 -11.04 22.01
C ILE A 137 -3.01 -11.23 22.65
N LEU A 138 -3.11 -10.96 23.95
CA LEU A 138 -4.36 -11.10 24.71
C LEU A 138 -5.42 -10.10 24.24
N SER A 139 -5.04 -8.85 23.98
CA SER A 139 -5.95 -7.82 23.43
C SER A 139 -6.47 -8.21 22.05
N VAL A 140 -5.60 -8.73 21.17
CA VAL A 140 -6.01 -9.23 19.85
C VAL A 140 -6.95 -10.44 19.96
N TYR A 141 -6.71 -11.34 20.92
CA TYR A 141 -7.59 -12.47 21.19
C TYR A 141 -8.97 -12.01 21.70
N GLY A 142 -9.00 -11.02 22.60
CA GLY A 142 -10.22 -10.40 23.10
C GLY A 142 -11.11 -9.84 21.97
N SER A 143 -10.50 -9.24 20.95
CA SER A 143 -11.21 -8.68 19.78
C SER A 143 -10.92 -9.45 18.48
N TRP A 144 -10.94 -10.79 18.52
CA TRP A 144 -10.45 -11.62 17.40
C TRP A 144 -11.21 -11.38 16.08
N SER A 145 -12.51 -11.07 16.13
CA SER A 145 -13.29 -10.80 14.90
C SER A 145 -12.79 -9.55 14.18
N TYR A 146 -12.27 -8.55 14.92
CA TYR A 146 -11.68 -7.34 14.36
C TYR A 146 -10.32 -7.63 13.73
N ALA A 147 -9.56 -8.57 14.30
CA ALA A 147 -8.33 -9.07 13.69
C ALA A 147 -8.62 -9.81 12.37
N VAL A 148 -9.69 -10.62 12.30
CA VAL A 148 -10.12 -11.26 11.04
C VAL A 148 -10.53 -10.22 10.00
N PHE A 149 -11.31 -9.21 10.40
CA PHE A 149 -11.66 -8.08 9.54
C PHE A 149 -10.42 -7.36 9.01
N TYR A 150 -9.43 -7.13 9.87
CA TYR A 150 -8.15 -6.52 9.51
C TYR A 150 -7.39 -7.32 8.46
N VAL A 151 -7.26 -8.64 8.68
CA VAL A 151 -6.57 -9.54 7.76
C VAL A 151 -7.25 -9.54 6.40
N LEU A 152 -8.58 -9.72 6.33
CA LEU A 152 -9.30 -9.71 5.05
C LEU A 152 -9.25 -8.35 4.36
N SER A 153 -9.25 -7.26 5.11
CA SER A 153 -9.10 -5.89 4.57
C SER A 153 -7.70 -5.63 4.00
N GLU A 154 -6.63 -6.10 4.64
CA GLU A 154 -5.28 -6.09 4.03
C GLU A 154 -5.22 -6.97 2.77
N LEU A 155 -5.85 -8.13 2.81
CA LEU A 155 -5.84 -9.08 1.70
C LEU A 155 -6.58 -8.55 0.47
N TRP A 156 -7.60 -7.71 0.64
CA TRP A 156 -8.26 -7.00 -0.48
C TRP A 156 -7.25 -6.29 -1.39
N GLY A 157 -6.30 -5.56 -0.83
CA GLY A 157 -5.28 -4.85 -1.60
C GLY A 157 -4.38 -5.80 -2.41
N SER A 158 -4.00 -6.93 -1.81
CA SER A 158 -3.13 -7.91 -2.46
C SER A 158 -3.86 -8.81 -3.47
N VAL A 159 -5.11 -9.19 -3.21
CA VAL A 159 -5.87 -10.15 -3.99
C VAL A 159 -6.70 -9.44 -5.04
N VAL A 160 -7.55 -8.49 -4.64
CA VAL A 160 -8.47 -7.83 -5.56
C VAL A 160 -7.72 -6.81 -6.43
N LEU A 161 -6.92 -5.94 -5.81
CA LEU A 161 -6.23 -4.89 -6.55
C LEU A 161 -4.96 -5.38 -7.24
N SER A 162 -4.03 -6.04 -6.53
CA SER A 162 -2.77 -6.48 -7.17
C SER A 162 -2.92 -7.70 -8.07
N LEU A 163 -3.78 -8.65 -7.73
CA LEU A 163 -3.93 -9.90 -8.48
C LEU A 163 -5.10 -9.84 -9.48
N LEU A 164 -6.35 -9.66 -9.05
CA LEU A 164 -7.51 -9.77 -9.94
C LEU A 164 -7.53 -8.67 -11.02
N PHE A 165 -7.39 -7.40 -10.62
CA PHE A 165 -7.40 -6.29 -11.57
C PHE A 165 -6.26 -6.38 -12.59
N TRP A 166 -5.01 -6.47 -12.11
CA TRP A 166 -3.87 -6.47 -13.02
C TRP A 166 -3.77 -7.74 -13.85
N GLN A 167 -4.20 -8.89 -13.33
CA GLN A 167 -4.30 -10.09 -14.15
C GLN A 167 -5.30 -9.86 -15.30
N PHE A 168 -6.49 -9.37 -15.00
CA PHE A 168 -7.50 -9.06 -16.01
C PHE A 168 -7.02 -8.00 -17.01
N ALA A 169 -6.41 -6.92 -16.53
CA ALA A 169 -5.91 -5.83 -17.37
C ALA A 169 -4.81 -6.30 -18.34
N ASN A 170 -3.85 -7.09 -17.85
CA ASN A 170 -2.78 -7.65 -18.67
C ASN A 170 -3.27 -8.65 -19.72
N GLU A 171 -4.41 -9.29 -19.51
CA GLU A 171 -4.97 -10.24 -20.47
C GLU A 171 -5.74 -9.55 -21.60
N ILE A 172 -6.34 -8.39 -21.35
CA ILE A 172 -7.25 -7.72 -22.28
C ILE A 172 -6.59 -6.55 -23.02
N VAL A 173 -5.75 -5.77 -22.33
CA VAL A 173 -5.14 -4.57 -22.90
C VAL A 173 -3.99 -4.97 -23.81
N ARG A 174 -4.04 -4.53 -25.07
CA ARG A 174 -2.98 -4.81 -26.05
C ARG A 174 -1.70 -4.09 -25.66
N MET A 175 -0.56 -4.65 -26.04
CA MET A 175 0.75 -4.05 -25.78
C MET A 175 0.89 -2.60 -26.30
N ARG A 176 0.21 -2.26 -27.41
CA ARG A 176 0.20 -0.89 -27.99
C ARG A 176 -0.60 0.11 -27.14
N GLU A 177 -1.63 -0.38 -26.44
CA GLU A 177 -2.52 0.42 -25.60
C GLU A 177 -1.98 0.54 -24.16
N ALA A 178 -1.26 -0.48 -23.68
CA ALA A 178 -0.84 -0.62 -22.27
C ALA A 178 -0.12 0.61 -21.72
N LYS A 179 0.78 1.24 -22.49
CA LYS A 179 1.49 2.45 -22.07
C LYS A 179 0.54 3.62 -21.77
N ARG A 180 -0.55 3.76 -22.52
CA ARG A 180 -1.56 4.83 -22.37
C ARG A 180 -2.57 4.46 -21.29
N PHE A 181 -3.08 3.23 -21.32
CA PHE A 181 -4.15 2.78 -20.43
C PHE A 181 -3.68 2.65 -18.99
N TYR A 182 -2.51 2.06 -18.73
CA TYR A 182 -2.10 1.75 -17.36
C TYR A 182 -1.80 3.00 -16.53
N ALA A 183 -1.21 4.02 -17.15
CA ALA A 183 -1.01 5.31 -16.52
C ALA A 183 -2.35 5.97 -16.12
N LEU A 184 -3.33 5.94 -17.03
CA LEU A 184 -4.64 6.51 -16.77
C LEU A 184 -5.47 5.69 -15.78
N PHE A 185 -5.33 4.36 -15.75
CA PHE A 185 -5.92 3.54 -14.69
C PHE A 185 -5.39 3.94 -13.32
N GLY A 186 -4.08 4.17 -13.19
CA GLY A 186 -3.49 4.69 -11.95
C GLY A 186 -4.05 6.07 -11.55
N MET A 187 -4.25 6.97 -12.52
CA MET A 187 -4.86 8.28 -12.28
C MET A 187 -6.32 8.17 -11.84
N ILE A 188 -7.15 7.40 -12.56
CA ILE A 188 -8.55 7.13 -12.21
C ILE A 188 -8.67 6.51 -10.82
N ALA A 189 -7.75 5.61 -10.48
CA ALA A 189 -7.72 5.01 -9.16
C ALA A 189 -7.59 6.08 -8.05
N ASN A 190 -6.75 7.10 -8.21
CA ASN A 190 -6.61 8.17 -7.21
C ASN A 190 -7.90 8.97 -6.98
N PHE A 191 -8.79 9.07 -7.97
CA PHE A 191 -10.14 9.61 -7.73
C PHE A 191 -10.98 8.69 -6.84
N GLY A 192 -10.82 7.36 -6.97
CA GLY A 192 -11.45 6.39 -6.07
C GLY A 192 -10.94 6.50 -4.63
N LEU A 193 -9.64 6.80 -4.47
CA LEU A 193 -9.05 7.13 -3.17
C LEU A 193 -9.69 8.40 -2.55
N ILE A 194 -9.85 9.46 -3.33
CA ILE A 194 -10.52 10.71 -2.89
C ILE A 194 -11.98 10.44 -2.48
N ALA A 195 -12.73 9.73 -3.34
CA ALA A 195 -14.12 9.40 -3.09
C ALA A 195 -14.30 8.54 -1.83
N ALA A 196 -13.39 7.58 -1.59
CA ALA A 196 -13.39 6.78 -0.37
C ALA A 196 -13.19 7.64 0.88
N GLY A 197 -12.20 8.54 0.88
CA GLY A 197 -11.96 9.42 2.02
C GLY A 197 -13.15 10.33 2.34
N LEU A 198 -13.79 10.90 1.30
CA LEU A 198 -15.00 11.72 1.47
C LEU A 198 -16.16 10.90 2.03
N THR A 199 -16.33 9.67 1.56
CA THR A 199 -17.37 8.75 2.05
C THR A 199 -17.14 8.36 3.52
N VAL A 200 -15.90 8.06 3.89
CA VAL A 200 -15.50 7.75 5.26
C VAL A 200 -15.78 8.93 6.20
N THR A 201 -15.34 10.13 5.83
CA THR A 201 -15.59 11.35 6.62
C THR A 201 -17.09 11.63 6.76
N TYR A 202 -17.86 11.53 5.68
CA TYR A 202 -19.29 11.81 5.69
C TYR A 202 -20.07 10.85 6.60
N PHE A 203 -19.87 9.53 6.47
CA PHE A 203 -20.61 8.58 7.30
C PHE A 203 -20.11 8.55 8.75
N SER A 204 -18.86 8.92 9.00
CA SER A 204 -18.34 9.00 10.37
C SER A 204 -18.88 10.23 11.11
N SER A 205 -19.13 11.35 10.43
CA SER A 205 -19.68 12.57 11.05
C SER A 205 -21.16 12.48 11.43
N ILE A 206 -21.87 11.41 11.03
CA ILE A 206 -23.28 11.17 11.39
C ILE A 206 -23.48 11.06 12.90
N ARG A 207 -22.44 10.71 13.66
CA ARG A 207 -22.47 10.58 15.13
C ARG A 207 -23.18 11.74 15.85
N SER A 208 -23.00 12.98 15.38
CA SER A 208 -23.64 14.16 15.97
C SER A 208 -25.17 14.21 15.85
N HIS A 209 -25.74 13.35 15.00
CA HIS A 209 -27.18 13.28 14.70
C HIS A 209 -27.81 11.94 15.11
N VAL A 210 -27.05 11.05 15.77
CA VAL A 210 -27.53 9.73 16.19
C VAL A 210 -28.35 9.85 17.49
N PRO A 211 -29.55 9.24 17.58
CA PRO A 211 -30.35 9.24 18.81
C PRO A 211 -29.63 8.59 19.99
N VAL A 212 -29.95 9.06 21.20
CA VAL A 212 -29.42 8.50 22.46
C VAL A 212 -29.80 7.03 22.58
N GLY A 213 -28.82 6.17 22.90
CA GLY A 213 -29.01 4.72 23.07
C GLY A 213 -28.73 3.88 21.81
N VAL A 214 -28.45 4.51 20.67
CA VAL A 214 -27.97 3.81 19.47
C VAL A 214 -26.45 3.93 19.39
N ASP A 215 -25.77 2.82 19.10
CA ASP A 215 -24.33 2.81 18.85
C ASP A 215 -23.98 3.59 17.57
N PRO A 216 -23.34 4.78 17.67
CA PRO A 216 -23.02 5.59 16.51
C PRO A 216 -21.99 4.95 15.60
N TRP A 217 -21.07 4.16 16.16
CA TRP A 217 -20.03 3.53 15.37
C TRP A 217 -20.59 2.35 14.58
N GLY A 218 -21.40 1.49 15.20
CA GLY A 218 -22.12 0.43 14.50
C GLY A 218 -22.97 0.94 13.34
N MET A 219 -23.61 2.10 13.48
CA MET A 219 -24.32 2.75 12.37
C MET A 219 -23.38 3.20 11.25
N THR A 220 -22.27 3.86 11.58
CA THR A 220 -21.24 4.23 10.59
C THR A 220 -20.67 3.01 9.89
N LEU A 221 -20.38 1.94 10.63
CA LEU A 221 -19.86 0.69 10.09
C LEU A 221 -20.85 0.04 9.11
N ASN A 222 -22.15 0.05 9.42
CA ASN A 222 -23.21 -0.41 8.51
C ASN A 222 -23.21 0.36 7.19
N TYR A 223 -23.11 1.68 7.23
CA TYR A 223 -23.05 2.50 6.00
C TYR A 223 -21.76 2.26 5.21
N LEU A 224 -20.60 2.17 5.88
CA LEU A 224 -19.32 1.95 5.21
C LEU A 224 -19.24 0.56 4.58
N MET A 225 -19.65 -0.49 5.28
CA MET A 225 -19.66 -1.84 4.72
C MET A 225 -20.76 -2.00 3.68
N GLY A 226 -21.90 -1.32 3.83
CA GLY A 226 -22.92 -1.20 2.79
C GLY A 226 -22.35 -0.60 1.51
N ALA A 227 -21.58 0.49 1.61
CA ALA A 227 -20.88 1.10 0.46
C ALA A 227 -19.86 0.13 -0.16
N VAL A 228 -19.10 -0.61 0.65
CA VAL A 228 -18.16 -1.65 0.17
C VAL A 228 -18.87 -2.75 -0.61
N VAL A 229 -20.02 -3.23 -0.10
CA VAL A 229 -20.83 -4.26 -0.76
C VAL A 229 -21.41 -3.73 -2.08
N LEU A 230 -21.99 -2.54 -2.09
CA LEU A 230 -22.56 -1.92 -3.30
C LEU A 230 -21.48 -1.70 -4.39
N ALA A 231 -20.31 -1.20 -4.01
CA ALA A 231 -19.17 -1.08 -4.92
C ALA A 231 -18.66 -2.45 -5.39
N GLY A 232 -18.66 -3.46 -4.52
CA GLY A 232 -18.33 -4.85 -4.87
C GLY A 232 -19.27 -5.45 -5.91
N LEU A 233 -20.58 -5.27 -5.74
CA LEU A 233 -21.61 -5.68 -6.71
C LEU A 233 -21.48 -4.91 -8.02
N THR A 234 -21.10 -3.63 -7.95
CA THR A 234 -20.81 -2.81 -9.13
C THR A 234 -19.61 -3.34 -9.90
N ILE A 235 -18.52 -3.75 -9.22
CA ILE A 235 -17.36 -4.42 -9.85
C ILE A 235 -17.80 -5.70 -10.58
N ILE A 236 -18.61 -6.54 -9.93
CA ILE A 236 -19.15 -7.78 -10.53
C ILE A 236 -19.97 -7.47 -11.78
N SER A 237 -20.84 -6.45 -11.71
CA SER A 237 -21.70 -6.03 -12.82
C SER A 237 -20.90 -5.49 -14.00
N ILE A 238 -19.88 -4.67 -13.74
CA ILE A 238 -18.99 -4.16 -14.79
C ILE A 238 -18.19 -5.30 -15.40
N TYR A 239 -17.64 -6.21 -14.60
CA TYR A 239 -16.87 -7.35 -15.09
C TYR A 239 -17.73 -8.26 -15.98
N TRP A 240 -18.97 -8.56 -15.55
CA TRP A 240 -19.94 -9.29 -16.35
C TRP A 240 -20.23 -8.60 -17.69
N TRP A 241 -20.42 -7.27 -17.65
CA TRP A 241 -20.70 -6.50 -18.84
C TRP A 241 -19.53 -6.51 -19.83
N ILE A 242 -18.28 -6.38 -19.35
CA ILE A 242 -17.08 -6.44 -20.20
C ILE A 242 -16.98 -7.79 -20.91
N ASN A 243 -17.18 -8.90 -20.18
CA ASN A 243 -17.09 -10.25 -20.76
C ASN A 243 -18.13 -10.47 -21.87
N ARG A 244 -19.34 -9.92 -21.73
CA ARG A 244 -20.42 -10.09 -22.74
C ARG A 244 -20.40 -9.09 -23.88
N ASN A 245 -20.00 -7.83 -23.63
CA ASN A 245 -20.19 -6.73 -24.59
C ASN A 245 -18.90 -6.17 -25.20
N VAL A 246 -17.73 -6.50 -24.63
CA VAL A 246 -16.43 -5.99 -25.09
C VAL A 246 -15.54 -7.12 -25.59
N LEU A 247 -15.43 -8.21 -24.83
CA LEU A 247 -14.54 -9.33 -25.19
C LEU A 247 -15.07 -10.22 -26.31
N THR A 248 -16.30 -9.98 -26.77
CA THR A 248 -16.94 -10.66 -27.90
C THR A 248 -16.51 -10.08 -29.26
N ASP A 249 -15.94 -8.88 -29.29
CA ASP A 249 -15.54 -8.19 -30.52
C ASP A 249 -14.00 -8.18 -30.68
N LYS A 250 -13.53 -8.75 -31.80
CA LYS A 250 -12.10 -8.84 -32.19
C LYS A 250 -11.42 -7.48 -32.28
N ARG A 251 -12.19 -6.41 -32.51
CA ARG A 251 -11.68 -5.04 -32.51
C ARG A 251 -11.10 -4.65 -31.15
N TYR A 252 -11.69 -5.14 -30.05
CA TYR A 252 -11.31 -4.79 -28.69
C TYR A 252 -10.42 -5.82 -28.00
N TYR A 253 -10.61 -7.11 -28.33
CA TYR A 253 -9.86 -8.23 -27.78
C TYR A 253 -9.71 -9.34 -28.83
N ASP A 254 -8.46 -9.70 -29.13
CA ASP A 254 -8.17 -10.90 -29.91
C ASP A 254 -7.46 -11.93 -29.00
N PRO A 255 -8.09 -13.08 -28.71
CA PRO A 255 -7.47 -14.15 -27.94
C PRO A 255 -6.13 -14.61 -28.50
N ALA A 256 -5.93 -14.55 -29.83
CA ALA A 256 -4.72 -15.00 -30.51
C ALA A 256 -3.56 -14.01 -30.39
N GLU A 257 -3.84 -12.71 -30.31
CA GLU A 257 -2.80 -11.66 -30.12
C GLU A 257 -2.29 -11.59 -28.67
N ASN A 258 -3.14 -11.96 -27.70
CA ASN A 258 -2.86 -11.84 -26.28
C ASN A 258 -2.45 -13.15 -25.58
N VAL A 259 -2.25 -14.27 -26.32
CA VAL A 259 -1.61 -15.46 -25.73
C VAL A 259 -0.20 -15.08 -25.30
N PRO A 260 0.12 -15.06 -23.99
CA PRO A 260 1.44 -14.68 -23.56
C PRO A 260 2.43 -15.73 -24.03
N LYS A 261 3.25 -15.40 -25.03
CA LYS A 261 4.48 -16.15 -25.38
C LYS A 261 5.53 -16.15 -24.24
N LYS A 262 5.18 -15.71 -23.02
CA LYS A 262 6.07 -15.67 -21.86
C LYS A 262 5.45 -16.48 -20.71
N LYS A 263 6.09 -17.62 -20.40
CA LYS A 263 5.83 -18.41 -19.18
C LYS A 263 5.82 -17.47 -17.97
N LYS A 264 4.68 -17.38 -17.26
CA LYS A 264 4.65 -16.83 -15.90
C LYS A 264 5.65 -17.66 -15.08
N VAL A 265 6.77 -17.06 -14.69
CA VAL A 265 7.75 -17.75 -13.86
C VAL A 265 7.18 -17.80 -12.44
N LYS A 266 6.65 -18.97 -12.04
CA LYS A 266 6.32 -19.24 -10.64
C LYS A 266 7.64 -19.42 -9.89
N MET A 267 8.16 -18.37 -9.28
CA MET A 267 9.31 -18.48 -8.36
C MET A 267 8.77 -18.61 -6.94
N SER A 268 9.31 -19.55 -6.16
CA SER A 268 9.02 -19.59 -4.73
C SER A 268 9.67 -18.39 -4.02
N LEU A 269 9.26 -18.11 -2.78
CA LEU A 269 9.92 -17.09 -1.94
C LEU A 269 11.42 -17.36 -1.80
N LYS A 270 11.79 -18.65 -1.61
CA LYS A 270 13.18 -19.09 -1.49
C LYS A 270 13.93 -18.83 -2.78
N ASP A 271 13.39 -19.24 -3.93
CA ASP A 271 14.04 -19.03 -5.23
C ASP A 271 14.18 -17.55 -5.55
N SER A 272 13.15 -16.76 -5.22
CA SER A 272 13.15 -15.30 -5.38
C SER A 272 14.26 -14.66 -4.55
N PHE A 273 14.39 -15.05 -3.28
CA PHE A 273 15.43 -14.53 -2.39
C PHE A 273 16.84 -14.88 -2.88
N PHE A 274 17.09 -16.16 -3.21
CA PHE A 274 18.39 -16.57 -3.76
C PHE A 274 18.70 -15.88 -5.10
N TYR A 275 17.69 -15.65 -5.92
CA TYR A 275 17.84 -14.92 -7.18
C TYR A 275 18.29 -13.47 -6.97
N LEU A 276 17.73 -12.79 -5.96
CA LEU A 276 18.11 -11.41 -5.61
C LEU A 276 19.53 -11.34 -5.06
N ILE A 277 19.95 -12.30 -4.24
CA ILE A 277 21.33 -12.34 -3.70
C ILE A 277 22.36 -12.53 -4.81
N LYS A 278 22.03 -13.32 -5.85
CA LYS A 278 22.94 -13.56 -6.98
C LYS A 278 23.20 -12.30 -7.83
N SER A 279 22.24 -11.39 -7.91
CA SER A 279 22.38 -10.16 -8.71
C SER A 279 22.52 -8.93 -7.81
N LYS A 280 23.73 -8.38 -7.74
CA LYS A 280 24.02 -7.16 -6.96
C LYS A 280 23.06 -6.01 -7.32
N HIS A 281 22.74 -5.83 -8.60
CA HIS A 281 21.81 -4.79 -9.04
C HIS A 281 20.40 -5.02 -8.49
N LEU A 282 19.84 -6.22 -8.68
CA LEU A 282 18.49 -6.56 -8.20
C LEU A 282 18.40 -6.55 -6.68
N GLY A 283 19.45 -7.00 -5.98
CA GLY A 283 19.55 -6.93 -4.53
C GLY A 283 19.49 -5.50 -4.00
N LEU A 284 20.11 -4.53 -4.68
CA LEU A 284 20.00 -3.12 -4.33
C LEU A 284 18.59 -2.57 -4.56
N ILE A 285 17.90 -2.98 -5.63
CA ILE A 285 16.49 -2.59 -5.84
C ILE A 285 15.61 -3.19 -4.72
N ALA A 286 15.82 -4.45 -4.35
CA ALA A 286 15.12 -5.06 -3.23
C ALA A 286 15.36 -4.29 -1.93
N LEU A 287 16.61 -3.89 -1.66
CA LEU A 287 16.99 -3.18 -0.46
C LEU A 287 16.27 -1.83 -0.32
N ILE A 288 16.19 -1.02 -1.40
CA ILE A 288 15.47 0.26 -1.33
C ILE A 288 13.96 0.07 -1.07
N VAL A 289 13.36 -1.00 -1.61
CA VAL A 289 11.93 -1.32 -1.37
C VAL A 289 11.71 -1.76 0.08
N ILE A 290 12.63 -2.55 0.64
CA ILE A 290 12.60 -2.97 2.05
C ILE A 290 12.73 -1.75 2.96
N CYS A 291 13.71 -0.88 2.70
CA CYS A 291 13.92 0.35 3.47
C CYS A 291 12.68 1.24 3.50
N TYR A 292 12.03 1.45 2.34
CA TYR A 292 10.75 2.18 2.28
C TYR A 292 9.68 1.52 3.17
N GLY A 293 9.49 0.21 3.02
CA GLY A 293 8.46 -0.54 3.77
C GLY A 293 8.65 -0.48 5.28
N ILE A 294 9.90 -0.62 5.75
CA ILE A 294 10.24 -0.51 7.18
C ILE A 294 9.97 0.91 7.67
N SER A 295 10.47 1.92 6.95
CA SER A 295 10.38 3.32 7.35
C SER A 295 8.94 3.78 7.53
N ILE A 296 8.06 3.47 6.55
CA ILE A 296 6.65 3.82 6.64
C ILE A 296 5.95 3.07 7.76
N ASN A 297 6.20 1.76 7.91
CA ASN A 297 5.51 0.98 8.93
C ASN A 297 5.86 1.44 10.35
N VAL A 298 7.11 1.82 10.58
CA VAL A 298 7.61 2.36 11.86
C VAL A 298 6.95 3.69 12.21
N VAL A 299 6.90 4.63 11.27
CA VAL A 299 6.27 5.94 11.52
C VAL A 299 4.74 5.82 11.64
N GLU A 300 4.08 5.06 10.76
CA GLU A 300 2.63 4.88 10.78
C GLU A 300 2.14 4.29 12.11
N ALA A 301 2.86 3.33 12.69
CA ALA A 301 2.43 2.70 13.93
C ALA A 301 2.41 3.69 15.10
N VAL A 302 3.49 4.45 15.28
CA VAL A 302 3.59 5.47 16.34
C VAL A 302 2.61 6.62 16.08
N TRP A 303 2.42 7.00 14.81
CA TRP A 303 1.44 8.02 14.45
C TRP A 303 0.02 7.60 14.81
N LYS A 304 -0.38 6.36 14.52
CA LYS A 304 -1.71 5.84 14.87
C LYS A 304 -1.94 5.78 16.38
N ASP A 305 -0.90 5.47 17.17
CA ASP A 305 -0.96 5.61 18.62
C ASP A 305 -1.22 7.07 19.04
N GLN A 306 -0.59 8.05 18.39
CA GLN A 306 -0.85 9.47 18.68
C GLN A 306 -2.28 9.88 18.31
N ILE A 307 -2.82 9.40 17.19
CA ILE A 307 -4.21 9.68 16.80
C ILE A 307 -5.17 9.14 17.87
N MET A 308 -4.97 7.91 18.34
CA MET A 308 -5.79 7.28 19.38
C MET A 308 -5.79 8.07 20.69
N ARG A 309 -4.67 8.73 21.02
CA ARG A 309 -4.56 9.59 22.22
C ARG A 309 -5.29 10.92 22.08
N VAL A 310 -5.53 11.40 20.86
CA VAL A 310 -6.25 12.66 20.59
C VAL A 310 -7.74 12.40 20.35
N TYR A 311 -8.07 11.34 19.61
CA TYR A 311 -9.43 10.95 19.26
C TYR A 311 -9.78 9.67 20.01
N SER A 312 -10.55 9.82 21.10
CA SER A 312 -11.00 8.72 21.95
C SER A 312 -12.20 7.96 21.41
N ASN A 313 -12.80 8.42 20.31
CA ASN A 313 -13.96 7.80 19.69
C ASN A 313 -13.66 7.33 18.27
N GLU A 314 -14.23 6.17 17.92
CA GLU A 314 -14.05 5.49 16.63
C GLU A 314 -14.50 6.35 15.45
N ASN A 315 -15.65 7.03 15.52
CA ASN A 315 -16.12 7.91 14.45
C ASN A 315 -15.15 9.07 14.20
N ASP A 316 -14.66 9.73 15.24
CA ASP A 316 -13.77 10.89 15.07
C ASP A 316 -12.41 10.44 14.53
N TYR A 317 -11.89 9.31 15.03
CA TYR A 317 -10.69 8.65 14.50
C TYR A 317 -10.86 8.32 13.01
N ASN A 318 -11.97 7.68 12.64
CA ASN A 318 -12.24 7.27 11.26
C ASN A 318 -12.48 8.47 10.35
N ALA A 319 -13.15 9.52 10.83
CA ALA A 319 -13.32 10.77 10.08
C ALA A 319 -11.97 11.43 9.77
N PHE A 320 -11.06 11.46 10.76
CA PHE A 320 -9.68 11.92 10.57
C PHE A 320 -8.93 11.07 9.54
N MET A 321 -9.09 9.74 9.60
CA MET A 321 -8.53 8.83 8.58
C MET A 321 -9.14 9.07 7.18
N GLY A 322 -10.42 9.41 7.09
CA GLY A 322 -11.08 9.83 5.85
C GLY A 322 -10.45 11.08 5.25
N HIS A 323 -10.20 12.11 6.08
CA HIS A 323 -9.48 13.32 5.66
C HIS A 323 -8.06 13.01 5.19
N PHE A 324 -7.36 12.14 5.91
CA PHE A 324 -6.03 11.66 5.52
C PHE A 324 -6.06 10.99 4.14
N THR A 325 -7.04 10.13 3.90
CA THR A 325 -7.24 9.42 2.65
C THR A 325 -7.53 10.38 1.49
N THR A 326 -8.44 11.35 1.69
CA THR A 326 -8.76 12.39 0.69
C THR A 326 -7.54 13.23 0.34
N MET A 327 -6.84 13.75 1.35
CA MET A 327 -5.65 14.58 1.14
C MET A 327 -4.50 13.79 0.49
N THR A 328 -4.33 12.51 0.85
CA THR A 328 -3.36 11.63 0.19
C THR A 328 -3.63 11.55 -1.31
N GLY A 329 -4.88 11.38 -1.73
CA GLY A 329 -5.24 11.33 -3.15
C GLY A 329 -4.96 12.63 -3.89
N ILE A 330 -5.39 13.76 -3.32
CA ILE A 330 -5.19 15.09 -3.93
C ILE A 330 -3.70 15.40 -4.07
N ILE A 331 -2.94 15.26 -2.98
CA ILE A 331 -1.50 15.58 -2.97
C ILE A 331 -0.72 14.61 -3.86
N THR A 332 -1.11 13.33 -3.93
CA THR A 332 -0.49 12.37 -4.85
C THR A 332 -0.68 12.79 -6.31
N ILE A 333 -1.88 13.21 -6.72
CA ILE A 333 -2.13 13.70 -8.09
C ILE A 333 -1.26 14.92 -8.39
N ILE A 334 -1.19 15.89 -7.49
CA ILE A 334 -0.35 17.09 -7.64
C ILE A 334 1.14 16.69 -7.75
N CYS A 335 1.61 15.83 -6.85
CA CYS A 335 2.99 15.34 -6.86
C CYS A 335 3.32 14.53 -8.12
N MET A 336 2.39 13.77 -8.68
CA MET A 336 2.61 13.04 -9.94
C MET A 336 2.87 13.99 -11.12
N LEU A 337 2.14 15.11 -11.18
CA LEU A 337 2.37 16.15 -12.20
C LEU A 337 3.76 16.79 -12.04
N ILE A 338 4.13 17.17 -10.81
CA ILE A 338 5.42 17.79 -10.48
C ILE A 338 6.59 16.82 -10.66
N GLY A 339 6.45 15.57 -10.20
CA GLY A 339 7.52 14.56 -10.20
C GLY A 339 7.99 14.20 -11.61
N SER A 340 7.09 14.26 -12.59
CA SER A 340 7.44 14.07 -14.00
C SER A 340 8.42 15.13 -14.52
N ASN A 341 8.36 16.37 -13.99
CA ASN A 341 9.26 17.45 -14.35
C ASN A 341 10.60 17.34 -13.60
N ILE A 342 10.58 16.95 -12.32
CA ILE A 342 11.81 16.78 -11.52
C ILE A 342 12.76 15.78 -12.18
N MET A 343 12.24 14.61 -12.61
CA MET A 343 13.06 13.60 -13.28
C MET A 343 13.68 14.09 -14.60
N ARG A 344 12.97 14.93 -15.35
CA ARG A 344 13.45 15.48 -16.63
C ARG A 344 14.56 16.51 -16.46
N VAL A 345 14.48 17.33 -15.41
CA VAL A 345 15.41 18.46 -15.18
C VAL A 345 16.62 18.05 -14.36
N PHE A 346 16.43 17.30 -13.27
CA PHE A 346 17.49 17.01 -12.29
C PHE A 346 18.07 15.60 -12.40
N GLY A 347 17.52 14.76 -13.29
CA GLY A 347 18.00 13.40 -13.53
C GLY A 347 17.56 12.36 -12.49
N TRP A 348 18.04 11.13 -12.68
CA TRP A 348 17.58 9.96 -11.94
C TRP A 348 17.99 9.98 -10.46
N LEU A 349 19.25 10.29 -10.15
CA LEU A 349 19.78 10.23 -8.78
C LEU A 349 19.06 11.19 -7.82
N VAL A 350 18.85 12.44 -8.24
CA VAL A 350 18.15 13.44 -7.42
C VAL A 350 16.72 12.96 -7.15
N SER A 351 16.03 12.50 -8.18
CA SER A 351 14.66 11.98 -8.06
C SER A 351 14.56 10.78 -7.12
N ALA A 352 15.53 9.88 -7.16
CA ALA A 352 15.57 8.70 -6.29
C ALA A 352 15.91 9.02 -4.82
N ILE A 353 16.66 10.09 -4.56
CA ILE A 353 17.05 10.53 -3.20
C ILE A 353 15.95 11.34 -2.50
N LEU A 354 15.09 12.04 -3.26
CA LEU A 354 14.06 12.90 -2.67
C LEU A 354 13.06 12.16 -1.79
N THR A 355 12.67 10.93 -2.14
CA THR A 355 11.73 10.15 -1.32
C THR A 355 12.31 9.78 0.05
N PRO A 356 13.49 9.14 0.17
CA PRO A 356 14.09 8.86 1.47
C PRO A 356 14.41 10.15 2.26
N LEU A 357 14.83 11.22 1.59
CA LEU A 357 15.06 12.51 2.26
C LEU A 357 13.77 13.08 2.85
N MET A 358 12.66 13.02 2.11
CA MET A 358 11.37 13.49 2.58
C MET A 358 10.93 12.73 3.82
N ILE A 359 11.05 11.39 3.81
CA ILE A 359 10.72 10.53 4.95
C ILE A 359 11.62 10.85 6.15
N LEU A 360 12.92 11.09 5.93
CA LEU A 360 13.87 11.40 7.00
C LEU A 360 13.52 12.71 7.70
N VAL A 361 13.37 13.79 6.92
CA VAL A 361 13.13 15.13 7.48
C VAL A 361 11.80 15.16 8.21
N THR A 362 10.72 14.72 7.55
CA THR A 362 9.39 14.72 8.17
C THR A 362 9.27 13.71 9.31
N GLY A 363 9.94 12.56 9.21
CA GLY A 363 9.97 11.54 10.26
C GLY A 363 10.74 11.99 11.51
N LEU A 364 11.89 12.65 11.35
CA LEU A 364 12.66 13.21 12.46
C LEU A 364 11.89 14.33 13.17
N LEU A 365 11.22 15.19 12.41
CA LEU A 365 10.32 16.21 12.98
C LEU A 365 9.20 15.55 13.80
N PHE A 366 8.51 14.56 13.23
CA PHE A 366 7.46 13.82 13.93
C PHE A 366 7.97 13.17 15.22
N PHE A 367 9.06 12.40 15.15
CA PHE A 367 9.63 11.73 16.33
C PHE A 367 10.18 12.71 17.36
N GLY A 368 10.70 13.88 16.95
CA GLY A 368 11.11 14.94 17.86
C GLY A 368 9.95 15.42 18.72
N PHE A 369 8.79 15.69 18.11
CA PHE A 369 7.58 16.10 18.84
C PHE A 369 7.00 14.99 19.71
N VAL A 370 7.13 13.71 19.30
CA VAL A 370 6.66 12.58 20.11
C VAL A 370 7.57 12.30 21.31
N ASN A 371 8.89 12.41 21.14
CA ASN A 371 9.87 12.06 22.18
C ASN A 371 10.15 13.20 23.16
N LEU A 372 10.02 14.46 22.74
CA LEU A 372 10.36 15.63 23.55
C LEU A 372 9.11 16.40 24.03
N LYS A 373 7.98 15.70 24.22
CA LYS A 373 6.68 16.33 24.56
C LYS A 373 6.77 17.26 25.75
N ASP A 374 7.32 16.79 26.87
CA ASP A 374 7.39 17.55 28.12
C ASP A 374 8.25 18.82 27.97
N GLN A 375 9.31 18.75 27.16
CA GLN A 375 10.20 19.87 26.89
C GLN A 375 9.59 20.90 25.93
N LEU A 376 8.72 20.44 25.02
CA LEU A 376 8.08 21.27 24.00
C LEU A 376 6.71 21.80 24.44
N GLU A 377 6.16 21.34 25.56
CA GLU A 377 4.82 21.70 26.01
C GLU A 377 4.65 23.21 26.18
N LEU A 378 5.54 23.87 26.91
CA LEU A 378 5.48 25.32 27.13
C LEU A 378 5.57 26.10 25.80
N PHE A 379 6.47 25.69 24.90
CA PHE A 379 6.64 26.32 23.59
C PHE A 379 5.39 26.14 22.71
N THR A 380 4.88 24.92 22.62
CA THR A 380 3.75 24.59 21.74
C THR A 380 2.44 25.23 22.20
N LEU A 381 2.19 25.26 23.50
CA LEU A 381 1.02 25.95 24.05
C LEU A 381 1.10 27.46 23.83
N THR A 382 2.27 28.06 24.00
CA THR A 382 2.46 29.52 23.87
C THR A 382 2.32 29.99 22.43
N PHE A 383 2.94 29.30 21.47
CA PHE A 383 3.00 29.77 20.08
C PHE A 383 1.90 29.21 19.17
N PHE A 384 1.38 28.02 19.47
CA PHE A 384 0.41 27.33 18.61
C PHE A 384 -0.94 27.07 19.29
N ALA A 385 -1.09 27.37 20.59
CA ALA A 385 -2.30 27.07 21.36
C ALA A 385 -2.76 25.61 21.25
N MET A 386 -1.81 24.67 21.08
CA MET A 386 -2.05 23.24 20.91
C MET A 386 -1.06 22.43 21.75
N THR A 387 -1.48 21.24 22.18
CA THR A 387 -0.58 20.32 22.89
C THR A 387 0.43 19.69 21.92
N PRO A 388 1.61 19.27 22.41
CA PRO A 388 2.60 18.55 21.59
C PRO A 388 2.03 17.31 20.89
N THR A 389 1.09 16.61 21.53
CA THR A 389 0.45 15.41 20.98
C THR A 389 -0.41 15.74 19.76
N VAL A 390 -1.19 16.83 19.79
CA VAL A 390 -2.00 17.26 18.63
C VAL A 390 -1.10 17.68 17.46
N LEU A 391 -0.01 18.41 17.73
CA LEU A 391 0.95 18.77 16.70
C LEU A 391 1.65 17.53 16.12
N ALA A 392 2.00 16.54 16.95
CA ALA A 392 2.56 15.27 16.49
C ALA A 392 1.57 14.52 15.56
N VAL A 393 0.27 14.57 15.84
CA VAL A 393 -0.76 14.00 14.95
C VAL A 393 -0.75 14.68 13.58
N TRP A 394 -0.72 16.01 13.51
CA TRP A 394 -0.69 16.74 12.23
C TRP A 394 0.65 16.65 11.48
N LEU A 395 1.77 16.58 12.21
CA LEU A 395 3.07 16.31 11.63
C LEU A 395 3.13 14.90 11.05
N GLY A 396 2.63 13.90 11.78
CA GLY A 396 2.53 12.53 11.30
C GLY A 396 1.56 12.38 10.12
N PHE A 397 0.48 13.16 10.09
CA PHE A 397 -0.44 13.26 8.95
C PHE A 397 0.30 13.75 7.70
N SER A 398 1.02 14.87 7.83
CA SER A 398 1.82 15.45 6.75
C SER A 398 2.94 14.52 6.28
N GLN A 399 3.67 13.93 7.23
CA GLN A 399 4.73 12.94 7.00
C GLN A 399 4.19 11.78 6.15
N ASN A 400 3.07 11.19 6.53
CA ASN A 400 2.51 10.02 5.85
C ASN A 400 1.98 10.33 4.45
N ILE A 401 1.30 11.47 4.29
CA ILE A 401 0.83 11.94 2.99
C ILE A 401 2.00 12.18 2.04
N LEU A 402 2.99 12.97 2.48
CA LEU A 402 4.11 13.38 1.64
C LEU A 402 4.99 12.18 1.28
N SER A 403 5.15 11.23 2.20
CA SER A 403 5.88 9.98 1.93
C SER A 403 5.19 9.09 0.91
N LYS A 404 3.85 8.99 0.94
CA LYS A 404 3.07 8.25 -0.07
C LYS A 404 3.10 8.99 -1.41
N ALA A 405 2.89 10.30 -1.41
CA ALA A 405 2.89 11.11 -2.62
C ALA A 405 4.24 11.07 -3.35
N THR A 406 5.35 11.29 -2.64
CA THR A 406 6.71 11.19 -3.20
C THR A 406 7.07 9.77 -3.63
N LYS A 407 6.58 8.74 -2.91
CA LYS A 407 6.73 7.37 -3.39
C LYS A 407 6.13 7.20 -4.79
N TYR A 408 4.84 7.52 -4.93
CA TYR A 408 4.12 7.24 -6.16
C TYR A 408 4.60 8.13 -7.33
N SER A 409 5.07 9.35 -7.05
CA SER A 409 5.52 10.29 -8.09
C SER A 409 7.00 10.18 -8.47
N LEU A 410 7.87 9.72 -7.56
CA LEU A 410 9.31 9.68 -7.75
C LEU A 410 9.90 8.28 -7.53
N PHE A 411 9.66 7.66 -6.38
CA PHE A 411 10.26 6.36 -6.04
C PHE A 411 9.83 5.23 -6.98
N ASP A 412 8.53 5.06 -7.20
CA ASP A 412 8.02 3.97 -8.04
C ASP A 412 8.51 4.13 -9.49
N PRO A 413 8.44 5.31 -10.14
CA PRO A 413 9.06 5.52 -11.45
C PRO A 413 10.57 5.27 -11.49
N THR A 414 11.33 5.79 -10.53
CA THR A 414 12.80 5.60 -10.49
C THR A 414 13.19 4.14 -10.26
N LYS A 415 12.43 3.41 -9.44
CA LYS A 415 12.54 1.95 -9.26
C LYS A 415 12.26 1.23 -10.58
N GLU A 416 11.19 1.58 -11.29
CA GLU A 416 10.85 0.95 -12.57
C GLU A 416 11.91 1.18 -13.65
N MET A 417 12.56 2.35 -13.63
CA MET A 417 13.70 2.65 -14.51
C MET A 417 14.90 1.73 -14.26
N CYS A 418 15.11 1.26 -13.02
CA CYS A 418 16.20 0.31 -12.71
C CYS A 418 16.07 -1.03 -13.44
N TYR A 419 14.86 -1.44 -13.81
CA TYR A 419 14.67 -2.69 -14.55
C TYR A 419 14.82 -2.54 -16.08
N ILE A 420 14.96 -1.32 -16.60
CA ILE A 420 15.06 -1.08 -18.05
C ILE A 420 16.33 -1.68 -18.68
N PRO A 421 17.55 -1.47 -18.12
CA PRO A 421 18.78 -1.94 -18.76
C PRO A 421 19.05 -3.44 -18.57
N LEU A 422 18.21 -4.15 -17.81
CA LEU A 422 18.38 -5.58 -17.56
C LEU A 422 17.96 -6.42 -18.78
N ASP A 423 18.58 -7.58 -18.92
CA ASP A 423 18.15 -8.59 -19.89
C ASP A 423 16.71 -9.04 -19.60
N GLN A 424 16.07 -9.58 -20.63
CA GLN A 424 14.64 -9.87 -20.59
C GLN A 424 14.24 -10.89 -19.51
N GLU A 425 15.14 -11.83 -19.18
CA GLU A 425 14.92 -12.82 -18.14
C GLU A 425 15.04 -12.18 -16.75
N SER A 426 16.13 -11.44 -16.51
CA SER A 426 16.36 -10.73 -15.25
C SER A 426 15.32 -9.67 -14.95
N LYS A 427 14.80 -9.01 -15.97
CA LYS A 427 13.70 -8.07 -15.82
C LYS A 427 12.42 -8.74 -15.30
N ILE A 428 12.06 -9.91 -15.85
CA ILE A 428 10.83 -10.61 -15.47
C ILE A 428 11.00 -11.27 -14.10
N LYS A 429 12.04 -12.09 -13.93
CA LYS A 429 12.30 -12.84 -12.70
C LYS A 429 12.68 -11.91 -11.55
N GLY A 430 13.54 -10.93 -11.83
CA GLY A 430 14.01 -9.97 -10.84
C GLY A 430 12.92 -9.05 -10.35
N LYS A 431 12.06 -8.51 -11.24
CA LYS A 431 10.92 -7.69 -10.81
C LYS A 431 9.96 -8.48 -9.94
N ALA A 432 9.59 -9.70 -10.36
CA ALA A 432 8.74 -10.57 -9.55
C ALA A 432 9.38 -10.88 -8.18
N ALA A 433 10.68 -11.18 -8.16
CA ALA A 433 11.41 -11.44 -6.92
C ALA A 433 11.44 -10.21 -6.00
N VAL A 434 11.74 -9.01 -6.51
CA VAL A 434 11.74 -7.77 -5.73
C VAL A 434 10.34 -7.45 -5.21
N ASP A 435 9.30 -7.56 -6.02
CA ASP A 435 7.94 -7.22 -5.60
C ASP A 435 7.44 -8.19 -4.51
N VAL A 436 7.78 -9.48 -4.62
CA VAL A 436 7.45 -10.51 -3.64
C VAL A 436 8.26 -10.34 -2.34
N VAL A 437 9.59 -10.24 -2.45
CA VAL A 437 10.50 -10.18 -1.29
C VAL A 437 10.46 -8.80 -0.66
N GLY A 438 10.73 -7.75 -1.44
CA GLY A 438 10.81 -6.38 -0.95
C GLY A 438 9.49 -5.86 -0.40
N GLY A 439 8.39 -6.10 -1.12
CA GLY A 439 7.06 -5.65 -0.69
C GLY A 439 6.60 -6.30 0.63
N ARG A 440 6.85 -7.60 0.80
CA ARG A 440 6.43 -8.35 2.00
C ARG A 440 7.42 -8.17 3.15
N LEU A 441 8.72 -8.28 2.91
CA LEU A 441 9.74 -8.11 3.95
C LEU A 441 9.81 -6.67 4.46
N GLY A 442 9.61 -5.65 3.62
CA GLY A 442 9.59 -4.27 4.07
C GLY A 442 8.49 -4.01 5.10
N LYS A 443 7.23 -4.34 4.74
CA LYS A 443 6.08 -4.16 5.65
C LYS A 443 6.18 -5.03 6.89
N SER A 444 6.52 -6.31 6.73
CA SER A 444 6.59 -7.26 7.85
C SER A 444 7.80 -7.00 8.75
N GLY A 445 8.91 -6.50 8.18
CA GLY A 445 10.12 -6.16 8.91
C GLY A 445 9.91 -5.02 9.90
N GLY A 446 9.21 -3.95 9.48
CA GLY A 446 8.85 -2.86 10.40
C GLY A 446 7.96 -3.34 11.55
N SER A 447 6.99 -4.21 11.27
CA SER A 447 6.10 -4.79 12.28
C SER A 447 6.83 -5.79 13.20
N PHE A 448 7.76 -6.57 12.68
CA PHE A 448 8.62 -7.45 13.47
C PHE A 448 9.51 -6.65 14.42
N ILE A 449 10.16 -5.58 13.92
CA ILE A 449 10.99 -4.68 14.74
C ILE A 449 10.17 -4.10 15.91
N GLN A 450 8.97 -3.62 15.64
CA GLN A 450 8.09 -3.09 16.69
C GLN A 450 7.71 -4.15 17.71
N GLN A 451 7.23 -5.32 17.28
CA GLN A 451 6.83 -6.40 18.18
C GLN A 451 8.00 -6.94 18.98
N PHE A 452 9.18 -7.04 18.38
CA PHE A 452 10.41 -7.40 19.08
C PHE A 452 10.70 -6.39 20.20
N LEU A 453 10.73 -5.09 19.89
CA LEU A 453 10.99 -4.05 20.89
C LEU A 453 9.92 -4.03 22.00
N LEU A 454 8.64 -4.14 21.65
CA LEU A 454 7.53 -4.18 22.63
C LEU A 454 7.65 -5.38 23.57
N PHE A 455 7.91 -6.57 23.02
CA PHE A 455 8.02 -7.79 23.81
C PHE A 455 9.21 -7.75 24.77
N PHE A 456 10.38 -7.29 24.31
CA PHE A 456 11.59 -7.25 25.12
C PHE A 456 11.60 -6.12 26.15
N THR A 457 11.05 -4.95 25.81
CA THR A 457 11.01 -3.80 26.74
C THR A 457 9.82 -3.85 27.69
N GLY A 458 8.74 -4.56 27.33
CA GLY A 458 7.46 -4.50 28.05
C GLY A 458 6.82 -3.11 28.03
N SER A 459 7.26 -2.24 27.11
CA SER A 459 6.86 -0.83 27.03
C SER A 459 5.71 -0.61 26.04
N THR A 460 5.28 0.65 25.91
CA THR A 460 4.28 1.10 24.91
C THR A 460 4.96 1.55 23.62
N LEU A 461 4.18 1.78 22.56
CA LEU A 461 4.68 2.37 21.31
C LEU A 461 5.44 3.69 21.50
N VAL A 462 4.99 4.55 22.43
CA VAL A 462 5.68 5.80 22.80
C VAL A 462 6.95 5.51 23.58
N GLY A 463 6.95 4.54 24.48
CA GLY A 463 8.16 4.20 25.22
C GLY A 463 9.29 3.66 24.33
N ILE A 464 8.95 3.01 23.21
CA ILE A 464 9.95 2.54 22.24
C ILE A 464 10.23 3.54 21.10
N SER A 465 9.55 4.68 21.03
CA SER A 465 9.68 5.62 19.91
C SER A 465 11.09 6.23 19.72
N PRO A 466 11.94 6.42 20.76
CA PRO A 466 13.34 6.82 20.56
C PRO A 466 14.14 5.77 19.77
N TYR A 467 13.95 4.48 20.06
CA TYR A 467 14.61 3.40 19.32
C TYR A 467 14.11 3.34 17.87
N LEU A 468 12.81 3.51 17.68
CA LEU A 468 12.19 3.55 16.34
C LEU A 468 12.71 4.72 15.50
N ALA A 469 12.94 5.89 16.10
CA ALA A 469 13.57 7.03 15.44
C ALA A 469 15.02 6.71 15.00
N GLY A 470 15.82 6.08 15.88
CA GLY A 470 17.17 5.63 15.53
C GLY A 470 17.18 4.61 14.39
N ILE A 471 16.25 3.65 14.41
CA ILE A 471 16.09 2.65 13.35
C ILE A 471 15.68 3.31 12.03
N LEU A 472 14.83 4.34 12.06
CA LEU A 472 14.46 5.12 10.87
C LEU A 472 15.71 5.76 10.24
N VAL A 473 16.55 6.43 11.03
CA VAL A 473 17.77 7.08 10.56
C VAL A 473 18.72 6.06 9.92
N VAL A 474 18.96 4.93 10.59
CA VAL A 474 19.83 3.85 10.08
C VAL A 474 19.26 3.28 8.77
N THR A 475 17.95 3.00 8.73
CA THR A 475 17.27 2.44 7.55
C THR A 475 17.38 3.39 6.36
N ILE A 476 17.23 4.69 6.57
CA ILE A 476 17.36 5.69 5.51
C ILE A 476 18.83 5.89 5.11
N GLY A 477 19.78 5.81 6.04
CA GLY A 477 21.21 5.79 5.73
C GLY A 477 21.57 4.64 4.78
N ILE A 478 21.09 3.43 5.07
CA ILE A 478 21.22 2.26 4.19
C ILE A 478 20.56 2.53 2.83
N TRP A 479 19.38 3.15 2.82
CA TRP A 479 18.68 3.51 1.58
C TRP A 479 19.53 4.48 0.72
N PHE A 480 20.11 5.53 1.29
CA PHE A 480 20.97 6.44 0.52
C PHE A 480 22.20 5.73 -0.07
N ILE A 481 22.83 4.84 0.69
CA ILE A 481 23.96 4.03 0.20
C ILE A 481 23.50 3.13 -0.96
N ALA A 482 22.35 2.46 -0.80
CA ALA A 482 21.78 1.59 -1.82
C ALA A 482 21.45 2.36 -3.11
N THR A 483 20.84 3.55 -2.99
CA THR A 483 20.51 4.42 -4.14
C THR A 483 21.77 4.89 -4.88
N ARG A 484 22.83 5.26 -4.16
CA ARG A 484 24.13 5.60 -4.78
C ARG A 484 24.76 4.38 -5.46
N GLY A 485 24.66 3.21 -4.86
CA GLY A 485 25.07 1.94 -5.46
C GLY A 485 24.32 1.62 -6.75
N LEU A 486 23.00 1.86 -6.76
CA LEU A 486 22.16 1.71 -7.96
C LEU A 486 22.57 2.68 -9.05
N ASN A 487 22.84 3.94 -8.72
CA ASN A 487 23.29 4.93 -9.72
C ASN A 487 24.57 4.49 -10.43
N ARG A 488 25.56 4.00 -9.67
CA ARG A 488 26.81 3.47 -10.25
C ARG A 488 26.53 2.24 -11.13
N SER A 489 25.69 1.33 -10.66
CA SER A 489 25.31 0.14 -11.41
C SER A 489 24.55 0.48 -12.70
N LEU A 490 23.69 1.50 -12.68
CA LEU A 490 22.95 1.97 -13.85
C LEU A 490 23.89 2.53 -14.92
N ASN A 491 24.82 3.39 -14.51
CA ASN A 491 25.81 3.96 -15.43
C ASN A 491 26.66 2.85 -16.08
N ASN A 492 27.07 1.83 -15.31
CA ASN A 492 27.84 0.70 -15.84
C ASN A 492 27.05 -0.15 -16.83
N LEU A 493 25.74 -0.33 -16.62
CA LEU A 493 24.88 -1.11 -17.52
C LEU A 493 24.51 -0.32 -18.79
N GLN A 494 24.49 1.02 -18.73
CA GLN A 494 24.19 1.89 -19.87
C GLN A 494 25.42 2.15 -20.75
N ASN A 495 26.62 2.18 -20.19
CA ASN A 495 27.89 2.40 -20.90
C ASN A 495 28.85 1.20 -20.77
N PRO A 496 28.58 0.06 -21.43
CA PRO A 496 29.43 -1.14 -21.30
C PRO A 496 30.83 -1.01 -21.93
N VAL A 497 31.09 0.02 -22.75
CA VAL A 497 32.28 0.10 -23.64
C VAL A 497 33.52 0.73 -22.99
N GLU A 498 33.41 1.48 -21.89
CA GLU A 498 34.58 2.16 -21.27
C GLU A 498 35.38 1.30 -20.28
N ASN A 499 34.88 0.13 -19.86
CA ASN A 499 35.55 -0.69 -18.84
C ASN A 499 36.41 -1.83 -19.41
N VAL A 500 36.42 -2.04 -20.73
CA VAL A 500 37.29 -3.05 -21.37
C VAL A 500 38.68 -2.46 -21.69
N THR A 501 38.83 -1.14 -21.78
CA THR A 501 40.09 -0.45 -22.10
C THR A 501 41.03 -0.22 -20.91
N LYS A 502 40.75 -0.81 -19.74
CA LYS A 502 41.62 -0.74 -18.55
C LYS A 502 42.20 -2.10 -18.12
N GLN A 503 42.42 -3.00 -19.06
CA GLN A 503 43.46 -4.02 -18.88
C GLN A 503 44.75 -3.49 -19.53
N PRO A 504 45.86 -3.33 -18.78
CA PRO A 504 47.12 -2.98 -19.38
C PRO A 504 47.56 -4.15 -20.27
N VAL A 505 47.65 -3.89 -21.57
CA VAL A 505 48.42 -4.70 -22.51
C VAL A 505 49.89 -4.46 -22.14
N THR A 506 50.42 -5.30 -21.26
CA THR A 506 51.85 -5.39 -20.99
C THR A 506 52.25 -6.86 -21.10
N GLU A 507 53.13 -7.10 -22.07
CA GLU A 507 54.04 -8.23 -22.19
C GLU A 507 53.48 -9.57 -22.72
N ILE A 508 53.35 -9.65 -24.05
CA ILE A 508 53.79 -10.84 -24.79
C ILE A 508 54.88 -10.37 -25.77
N LEU A 509 56.12 -10.39 -25.30
CA LEU A 509 57.34 -10.50 -26.10
C LEU A 509 58.27 -11.47 -25.36
N ALA A 510 58.09 -12.76 -25.64
CA ALA A 510 59.08 -13.83 -25.56
C ALA A 510 58.59 -15.00 -26.41
#